data_AF-A0AAJ1P4R2-F1
#
_entry.id   AF-A0AAJ1P4R2-F1
#
_cell.length_a   1.000
_cell.length_b   1.000
_cell.length_c   1.000
_cell.angle_alpha   90.00
_cell.angle_beta   90.00
_cell.angle_gamma   90.00
#
_symmetry.space_group_name_H-M   'P 1'
#
loop_
_entity.id
_entity.type
_entity.pdbx_description
1 polymer ?
#
loop_
_entity_poly.entity_id
_entity_poly.type
_entity_poly.pdbx_seq_one_letter_code
_entity_poly.pdbx_strand_id
1 'polypeptide(L)'
;MKSINVNGNIYHIECVPFEDKSEQDEEGYYEYFYKGVNLSFHSDKETIKARIYDGEEVIYFFRNPILTFDIDFEAIKVYIIKEYNVKKIKIPGGEKAYIEL
;
A
#
# COMPACT_ATOMS: atom_id res chain seq x y z
N MET A 1 12.38 -0.84 -9.66
CA MET A 1 11.60 0.41 -9.57
C MET A 1 10.78 0.55 -10.84
N LYS A 2 9.46 0.71 -10.73
CA LYS A 2 8.56 0.96 -11.88
C LYS A 2 8.15 2.43 -11.89
N SER A 3 7.60 2.94 -12.98
CA SER A 3 7.02 4.28 -13.01
C SER A 3 5.75 4.31 -13.84
N ILE A 4 4.80 5.12 -13.43
CA ILE A 4 3.57 5.40 -14.17
C ILE A 4 3.40 6.89 -14.39
N ASN A 5 2.81 7.26 -15.52
CA ASN A 5 2.37 8.63 -15.77
C ASN A 5 0.85 8.70 -15.62
N VAL A 6 0.38 9.58 -14.74
CA VAL A 6 -1.03 9.82 -14.47
C VAL A 6 -1.25 11.33 -14.57
N ASN A 7 -2.11 11.75 -15.51
CA ASN A 7 -2.44 13.17 -15.73
C ASN A 7 -1.21 14.10 -15.89
N GLY A 8 -0.10 13.58 -16.43
CA GLY A 8 1.15 14.33 -16.60
C GLY A 8 2.11 14.25 -15.40
N ASN A 9 1.66 13.71 -14.26
CA ASN A 9 2.49 13.46 -13.08
C ASN A 9 3.16 12.09 -13.19
N ILE A 10 4.46 12.04 -12.90
CA ILE A 10 5.23 10.78 -12.87
C ILE A 10 5.29 10.29 -11.43
N TYR A 11 4.87 9.05 -11.22
CA TYR A 11 5.00 8.35 -9.95
C TYR A 11 6.01 7.22 -10.10
N HIS A 12 7.11 7.29 -9.36
CA HIS A 12 8.05 6.18 -9.21
C HIS A 12 7.59 5.25 -8.10
N ILE A 13 7.53 3.95 -8.38
CA ILE A 13 6.98 2.96 -7.48
C ILE A 13 8.09 2.00 -7.07
N GLU A 14 8.37 2.00 -5.78
CA GLU A 14 9.25 1.06 -5.12
C GLU A 14 8.40 -0.04 -4.45
N CYS A 15 8.86 -1.29 -4.58
CA CYS A 15 8.24 -2.45 -3.96
C CYS A 15 9.34 -3.19 -3.20
N VAL A 16 9.21 -3.23 -1.88
CA VAL A 16 10.20 -3.83 -0.99
C VAL A 16 9.50 -4.93 -0.16
N PRO A 17 9.88 -6.21 -0.30
CA PRO A 17 9.34 -7.26 0.54
C PRO A 17 9.71 -7.01 2.00
N PHE A 18 8.84 -7.42 2.91
CA PHE A 18 9.12 -7.38 4.35
C PHE A 18 8.68 -8.68 5.01
N GLU A 19 9.34 -8.97 6.12
CA GLU A 19 8.95 -9.97 7.10
C GLU A 19 9.01 -9.29 8.46
N ASP A 20 7.94 -9.43 9.23
CA ASP A 20 7.80 -8.91 10.58
C ASP A 20 7.44 -10.06 11.50
N LYS A 21 8.10 -10.12 12.65
CA LYS A 21 7.98 -11.24 13.59
C LYS A 21 7.60 -10.66 14.94
N SER A 22 6.70 -11.34 15.65
CA SER A 22 6.41 -11.01 17.04
C SER A 22 7.64 -11.18 17.92
N GLU A 23 7.51 -10.88 19.21
CA GLU A 23 8.49 -11.34 20.19
C GLU A 23 8.54 -12.88 20.19
N GLN A 24 9.72 -13.43 20.47
CA GLN A 24 9.89 -14.87 20.67
C GLN A 24 9.41 -15.25 22.06
N ASP A 25 8.74 -16.39 22.18
CA ASP A 25 8.48 -17.00 23.48
C ASP A 25 9.76 -17.59 24.11
N GLU A 26 9.65 -18.12 25.33
CA GLU A 26 10.76 -18.71 26.08
C GLU A 26 11.40 -19.91 25.37
N GLU A 27 10.69 -20.54 24.43
CA GLU A 27 11.13 -21.68 23.63
C GLU A 27 11.74 -21.26 22.28
N GLY A 28 11.70 -19.96 21.95
CA GLY A 28 12.27 -19.38 20.74
C GLY A 28 11.32 -19.35 19.54
N TYR A 29 10.04 -19.65 19.71
CA TYR A 29 9.04 -19.58 18.66
C TYR A 29 8.43 -18.18 18.54
N TYR A 30 8.10 -17.80 17.31
CA TYR A 30 7.35 -16.58 17.03
C TYR A 30 5.86 -16.89 17.01
N GLU A 31 5.07 -16.19 17.83
CA GLU A 31 3.61 -16.30 17.83
C GLU A 31 2.99 -15.79 16.52
N TYR A 32 3.55 -14.70 15.97
CA TYR A 32 3.09 -14.12 14.70
C TYR A 32 4.24 -13.91 13.73
N PHE A 33 4.01 -14.31 12.49
CA PHE A 33 4.89 -14.08 11.36
C PHE A 33 4.09 -13.40 10.24
N TYR A 34 4.32 -12.12 10.05
CA TYR A 34 3.71 -11.34 8.98
C TYR A 34 4.72 -11.17 7.86
N LYS A 35 4.25 -11.27 6.63
CA LYS A 35 5.07 -10.97 5.45
C LYS A 35 4.22 -10.32 4.39
N GLY A 36 4.89 -9.66 3.46
CA GLY A 36 4.22 -9.01 2.34
C GLY A 36 5.14 -8.04 1.64
N VAL A 37 4.55 -7.01 1.04
CA VAL A 37 5.27 -5.96 0.32
C VAL A 37 4.92 -4.58 0.84
N ASN A 38 5.94 -3.77 1.08
CA ASN A 38 5.80 -2.33 1.25
C ASN A 38 5.89 -1.67 -0.13
N LEU A 39 4.95 -0.78 -0.42
CA LEU A 39 4.88 0.02 -1.63
C LEU A 39 5.16 1.48 -1.28
N SER A 40 6.04 2.13 -2.03
CA SER A 40 6.26 3.57 -1.95
C SER A 40 5.99 4.20 -3.30
N PHE A 41 5.08 5.17 -3.34
CA PHE A 41 4.77 5.97 -4.53
C PHE A 41 5.42 7.33 -4.36
N HIS A 42 6.51 7.56 -5.10
CA HIS A 42 7.28 8.79 -5.08
C HIS A 42 6.82 9.70 -6.22
N SER A 43 6.40 10.91 -5.87
CA SER A 43 6.16 12.01 -6.81
C SER A 43 7.12 13.17 -6.49
N ASP A 44 7.13 14.19 -7.33
CA ASP A 44 7.91 15.42 -7.08
C ASP A 44 7.46 16.17 -5.81
N LYS A 45 6.20 15.96 -5.38
CA LYS A 45 5.62 16.66 -4.23
C LYS A 45 5.85 15.91 -2.92
N GLU A 46 5.54 14.62 -2.91
CA GLU A 46 5.63 13.79 -1.73
C GLU A 46 5.73 12.29 -2.05
N THR A 47 6.07 11.52 -1.02
CA THR A 47 6.04 10.05 -1.06
C THR A 47 4.92 9.53 -0.18
N ILE A 48 4.05 8.72 -0.76
CA ILE A 48 3.04 7.97 0.00
C ILE A 48 3.39 6.50 0.07
N LYS A 49 3.23 5.93 1.26
CA LYS A 49 3.56 4.55 1.56
C LYS A 49 2.31 3.73 1.82
N ALA A 50 2.36 2.50 1.35
CA ALA A 50 1.32 1.51 1.58
C ALA A 50 1.94 0.12 1.80
N ARG A 51 1.11 -0.82 2.22
CA ARG A 51 1.49 -2.21 2.46
C ARG A 51 0.43 -3.17 1.96
N ILE A 52 0.85 -4.33 1.48
CA ILE A 52 -0.02 -5.48 1.18
C ILE A 52 0.57 -6.68 1.92
N TYR A 53 -0.25 -7.39 2.70
CA TYR A 53 0.17 -8.63 3.36
C TYR A 53 -0.02 -9.83 2.42
N ASP A 54 0.83 -10.84 2.55
CA ASP A 54 0.69 -12.08 1.79
C ASP A 54 -0.64 -12.77 2.12
N GLY A 55 -1.35 -13.21 1.07
CA GLY A 55 -2.65 -13.85 1.21
C GLY A 55 -3.82 -12.88 1.40
N GLU A 56 -3.57 -11.58 1.48
CA GLU A 56 -4.61 -10.55 1.50
C GLU A 56 -4.81 -9.89 0.14
N GLU A 57 -6.06 -9.54 -0.16
CA GLU A 57 -6.42 -8.73 -1.33
C GLU A 57 -6.67 -7.27 -0.91
N VAL A 58 -5.97 -6.79 0.12
CA VAL A 58 -6.16 -5.46 0.70
C VAL A 58 -4.85 -4.69 0.70
N ILE A 59 -4.91 -3.44 0.23
CA ILE A 59 -3.80 -2.48 0.37
C ILE A 59 -4.09 -1.51 1.53
N TYR A 60 -3.08 -1.32 2.37
CA TYR A 60 -3.12 -0.48 3.58
C TYR A 60 -2.26 0.74 3.37
N PHE A 61 -2.87 1.92 3.21
CA PHE A 61 -2.12 3.17 3.15
C PHE A 61 -1.76 3.67 4.54
N PHE A 62 -0.56 4.22 4.71
CA PHE A 62 -0.12 4.80 5.99
C PHE A 62 -0.60 6.23 6.20
N ARG A 63 -1.06 6.89 5.14
CA ARG A 63 -1.67 8.23 5.15
C ARG A 63 -2.84 8.25 4.17
N ASN A 64 -3.70 9.25 4.23
CA ASN A 64 -4.86 9.32 3.35
C ASN A 64 -4.42 9.52 1.88
N PRO A 65 -4.57 8.53 0.99
CA PRO A 65 -4.12 8.61 -0.39
C PRO A 65 -4.96 9.57 -1.24
N ILE A 66 -6.19 9.88 -0.82
CA ILE A 66 -7.05 10.83 -1.53
C ILE A 66 -6.46 12.23 -1.45
N LEU A 67 -5.90 12.61 -0.30
CA LEU A 67 -5.30 13.94 -0.13
C LEU A 67 -3.98 14.08 -0.87
N THR A 68 -3.20 13.01 -0.95
CA THR A 68 -1.89 13.01 -1.62
C THR A 68 -1.99 12.89 -3.13
N PHE A 69 -2.84 11.98 -3.61
CA PHE A 69 -3.01 11.76 -5.05
C PHE A 69 -4.03 12.72 -5.66
N ASP A 70 -4.94 13.29 -4.86
CA ASP A 70 -5.96 14.23 -5.32
C ASP A 70 -6.72 13.68 -6.55
N ILE A 71 -6.73 14.41 -7.66
CA ILE A 71 -7.38 14.02 -8.92
C ILE A 71 -6.80 12.72 -9.53
N ASP A 72 -5.57 12.34 -9.17
CA ASP A 72 -4.90 11.14 -9.68
C ASP A 72 -5.33 9.87 -8.94
N PHE A 73 -6.03 10.01 -7.80
CA PHE A 73 -6.37 8.89 -6.92
C PHE A 73 -7.11 7.77 -7.66
N GLU A 74 -8.11 8.09 -8.49
CA GLU A 74 -8.90 7.08 -9.20
C GLU A 74 -8.08 6.29 -10.21
N ALA A 75 -7.17 6.95 -10.95
CA ALA A 75 -6.30 6.28 -11.91
C ALA A 75 -5.24 5.43 -11.21
N ILE A 76 -4.67 5.92 -10.11
CA ILE A 76 -3.72 5.16 -9.29
C ILE A 76 -4.40 3.96 -8.63
N LYS A 77 -5.64 4.11 -8.16
CA LYS A 77 -6.46 3.01 -7.64
C LYS A 77 -6.61 1.89 -8.68
N VAL A 78 -6.98 2.24 -9.92
CA VAL A 78 -7.10 1.26 -11.03
C VAL A 78 -5.77 0.57 -11.32
N TYR A 79 -4.67 1.32 -11.32
CA TYR A 79 -3.33 0.74 -11.49
C TYR A 79 -3.03 -0.28 -10.39
N ILE A 80 -3.24 0.08 -9.12
CA ILE A 80 -2.93 -0.77 -7.97
C ILE A 80 -3.73 -2.08 -8.02
N ILE A 81 -5.02 -2.02 -8.34
CA ILE A 81 -5.89 -3.20 -8.47
C ILE A 81 -5.35 -4.16 -9.53
N LYS A 82 -4.98 -3.64 -10.70
CA LYS A 82 -4.48 -4.45 -11.82
C LYS A 82 -3.10 -5.04 -11.55
N GLU A 83 -2.19 -4.24 -11.00
CA GLU A 83 -0.79 -4.61 -10.83
C GLU A 83 -0.58 -5.54 -9.64
N TYR A 84 -1.30 -5.31 -8.53
CA TYR A 84 -1.10 -6.03 -7.26
C TYR A 84 -2.25 -6.96 -6.89
N ASN A 85 -3.28 -7.09 -7.74
CA ASN A 85 -4.43 -7.96 -7.54
C ASN A 85 -5.14 -7.73 -6.19
N VAL A 86 -5.30 -6.47 -5.78
CA VAL A 86 -6.03 -6.10 -4.56
C VAL A 86 -7.47 -5.70 -4.89
N LYS A 87 -8.40 -6.02 -3.99
CA LYS A 87 -9.84 -5.74 -4.10
C LYS A 87 -10.37 -4.75 -3.07
N LYS A 88 -9.58 -4.38 -2.06
CA LYS A 88 -9.99 -3.39 -1.05
C LYS A 88 -8.86 -2.42 -0.76
N ILE A 89 -9.23 -1.17 -0.49
CA ILE A 89 -8.29 -0.13 -0.10
C ILE A 89 -8.66 0.34 1.31
N LYS A 90 -7.70 0.23 2.23
CA LYS A 90 -7.82 0.77 3.58
C LYS A 90 -7.13 2.12 3.67
N ILE A 91 -7.93 3.12 3.99
CA ILE A 91 -7.53 4.52 4.11
C ILE A 91 -7.60 4.93 5.59
N PRO A 92 -6.51 5.42 6.19
CA PRO A 92 -6.54 5.91 7.56
C PRO A 92 -7.35 7.22 7.63
N GLY A 93 -8.31 7.28 8.55
CA GLY A 93 -9.07 8.50 8.87
C GLY A 93 -10.22 8.87 7.92
N GLY A 94 -10.67 7.99 7.02
CA GLY A 94 -11.86 8.22 6.19
C GLY A 94 -13.18 7.88 6.93
N GLU A 95 -14.32 8.43 6.47
CA GLU A 95 -15.67 8.21 7.04
C GLU A 95 -16.11 6.72 7.06
N LYS A 96 -15.42 5.85 6.31
CA LYS A 96 -15.51 4.40 6.42
C LYS A 96 -14.09 3.85 6.36
N ALA A 97 -13.70 3.04 7.34
CA ALA A 97 -12.36 2.43 7.43
C ALA A 97 -12.01 1.52 6.23
N TYR A 98 -12.97 1.25 5.35
CA TYR A 98 -12.80 0.50 4.11
C TYR A 98 -13.58 1.21 3.00
N ILE A 99 -12.93 1.39 1.85
CA ILE A 99 -13.63 1.64 0.60
C ILE A 99 -13.71 0.27 -0.09
N GLU A 100 -14.91 -0.31 -0.10
CA GLU A 100 -15.19 -1.48 -0.94
C GLU A 100 -15.26 -1.01 -2.40
N LEU A 101 -14.67 -1.81 -3.29
CA LEU A 101 -14.60 -1.54 -4.72
C LEU A 101 -15.84 -2.02 -5.46
#